data_AF-A0A9D7U2J3-F1
#
_entry.id   AF-A0A9D7U2J3-F1
#
_cell.length_a   1.000
_cell.length_b   1.000
_cell.length_c   1.000
_cell.angle_alpha   90.00
_cell.angle_beta   90.00
_cell.angle_gamma   90.00
#
_symmetry.space_group_name_H-M   'P 1'
#
loop_
_entity.id
_entity.type
_entity.pdbx_description
1 polymer ?
#
loop_
_entity_poly.entity_id
_entity_poly.type
_entity_poly.pdbx_seq_one_letter_code
_entity_poly.pdbx_strand_id
1 'polypeptide(L)'
;MNILRILSKVFFLTFVLNTYTINATIYEAPEKAFFKSDKEHPVGKIKTKYRLRRLSKAYHSGFTAQKVVSVSKMERPLPELYLNKKYIKKHERQFKRRGAAFIVIKSWVESGPFDSFPPRKYCMLKTDMNKIIRKYKRTEELTVIENALGYSSGTLKPFENELFVFYINWEKYNFEIPNGTEVGANSLWQPGGLTSGGCKEAVLINKAEPAQTIIYNRQISNLQNQLRWRKINSK
;
A
#
# COMPACT_ATOMS: atom_id res chain seq x y z
N MET A 1 55.34 -41.53 29.50
CA MET A 1 55.23 -42.27 28.22
C MET A 1 54.94 -41.24 27.12
N ASN A 2 55.98 -40.93 26.32
CA ASN A 2 56.08 -40.14 25.05
C ASN A 2 55.42 -38.75 25.00
N ILE A 3 56.08 -37.57 24.95
CA ILE A 3 57.23 -37.01 24.19
C ILE A 3 57.00 -36.87 22.66
N LEU A 4 57.19 -35.61 22.20
CA LEU A 4 57.38 -35.08 20.82
C LEU A 4 56.09 -34.95 19.96
N ARG A 5 55.85 -33.88 19.17
CA ARG A 5 56.80 -33.15 18.31
C ARG A 5 56.17 -31.85 17.75
N ILE A 6 56.93 -30.75 17.80
CA ILE A 6 56.73 -29.51 17.04
C ILE A 6 57.15 -29.78 15.58
N LEU A 7 56.37 -29.33 14.59
CA LEU A 7 56.88 -28.92 13.28
C LEU A 7 56.06 -27.78 12.68
N SER A 8 56.81 -26.80 12.17
CA SER A 8 56.41 -25.52 11.59
C SER A 8 56.15 -25.61 10.08
N LYS A 9 55.26 -24.76 9.54
CA LYS A 9 55.55 -23.69 8.54
C LYS A 9 54.32 -23.34 7.69
N VAL A 10 53.91 -22.07 7.82
CA VAL A 10 53.67 -21.10 6.72
C VAL A 10 52.93 -21.58 5.47
N PHE A 11 51.69 -21.11 5.26
CA PHE A 11 51.26 -20.61 3.94
C PHE A 11 50.17 -19.54 4.11
N PHE A 12 50.46 -18.37 3.54
CA PHE A 12 49.56 -17.23 3.39
C PHE A 12 48.45 -17.59 2.40
N LEU A 13 47.18 -17.35 2.73
CA LEU A 13 46.17 -17.08 1.71
C LEU A 13 45.10 -16.14 2.26
N THR A 14 45.17 -14.89 1.83
CA THR A 14 44.07 -13.93 1.85
C THR A 14 42.87 -14.47 1.08
N PHE A 15 41.70 -14.47 1.71
CA PHE A 15 40.42 -14.44 0.98
C PHE A 15 39.44 -13.50 1.69
N VAL A 16 39.41 -12.26 1.22
CA VAL A 16 38.23 -11.40 1.32
C VAL A 16 37.32 -11.83 0.17
N LEU A 17 36.09 -12.26 0.48
CA LEU A 17 34.87 -12.18 -0.34
C LEU A 17 33.73 -12.85 0.47
N ASN A 18 32.76 -12.09 1.00
CA ASN A 18 31.56 -11.64 0.30
C ASN A 18 30.45 -12.70 0.29
N THR A 19 29.51 -12.55 1.22
CA THR A 19 28.09 -12.26 0.98
C THR A 19 27.30 -12.71 2.20
N TYR A 20 26.72 -11.76 2.92
CA TYR A 20 25.56 -12.04 3.78
C TYR A 20 24.42 -12.47 2.86
N THR A 21 24.34 -13.75 2.54
CA THR A 21 23.12 -14.37 2.04
C THR A 21 22.17 -14.50 3.22
N ILE A 22 21.48 -13.40 3.55
CA ILE A 22 20.27 -13.50 4.35
C ILE A 22 19.26 -14.21 3.47
N ASN A 23 19.16 -15.52 3.67
CA ASN A 23 18.13 -16.36 3.08
C ASN A 23 16.77 -15.69 3.32
N ALA A 24 16.18 -15.20 2.23
CA ALA A 24 14.81 -14.74 2.15
C ALA A 24 13.84 -15.93 2.23
N THR A 25 13.97 -16.78 3.25
CA THR A 25 12.94 -17.74 3.64
C THR A 25 12.01 -17.06 4.64
N ILE A 26 11.31 -16.03 4.17
CA ILE A 26 10.12 -15.50 4.83
C ILE A 26 8.98 -16.44 4.48
N TYR A 27 8.37 -17.03 5.51
CA TYR A 27 7.03 -17.61 5.52
C TYR A 27 6.12 -17.14 4.37
N GLU A 28 6.15 -17.84 3.23
CA GLU A 28 5.02 -17.91 2.32
C GLU A 28 4.07 -18.97 2.86
N ALA A 29 3.33 -18.62 3.91
CA ALA A 29 2.18 -19.43 4.28
C ALA A 29 1.26 -19.51 3.04
N PRO A 30 0.83 -20.73 2.63
CA PRO A 30 0.16 -20.91 1.36
C PRO A 30 -1.17 -20.13 1.36
N GLU A 31 -1.25 -19.07 0.53
CA GLU A 31 -2.46 -18.25 0.30
C GLU A 31 -3.70 -19.08 -0.14
N LYS A 32 -3.52 -20.37 -0.49
CA LYS A 32 -4.54 -21.22 -1.11
C LYS A 32 -5.64 -21.70 -0.16
N ALA A 33 -5.45 -21.72 1.15
CA ALA A 33 -6.39 -22.41 2.05
C ALA A 33 -7.60 -21.58 2.55
N PHE A 34 -7.74 -20.29 2.23
CA PHE A 34 -8.76 -19.43 2.87
C PHE A 34 -9.78 -18.79 1.92
N PHE A 35 -9.81 -19.16 0.64
CA PHE A 35 -10.70 -18.55 -0.35
C PHE A 35 -11.90 -19.44 -0.70
N LYS A 36 -12.87 -19.52 0.22
CA LYS A 36 -14.26 -19.87 -0.10
C LYS A 36 -15.19 -18.76 0.42
N SER A 37 -15.25 -17.62 -0.30
CA SER A 37 -16.49 -16.80 -0.44
C SER A 37 -16.32 -15.45 -1.16
N ASP A 38 -15.11 -14.93 -1.38
CA ASP A 38 -14.96 -13.65 -2.09
C ASP A 38 -14.96 -13.89 -3.60
N LYS A 39 -16.15 -13.92 -4.22
CA LYS A 39 -16.31 -13.94 -5.69
C LYS A 39 -15.33 -12.95 -6.34
N GLU A 40 -14.55 -13.43 -7.32
CA GLU A 40 -13.63 -12.58 -8.08
C GLU A 40 -14.38 -11.36 -8.61
N HIS A 41 -13.91 -10.16 -8.25
CA HIS A 41 -14.51 -8.91 -8.72
C HIS A 41 -13.71 -8.37 -9.90
N PRO A 42 -14.37 -7.91 -10.97
CA PRO A 42 -13.67 -7.24 -12.06
C PRO A 42 -13.07 -5.94 -11.53
N VAL A 43 -11.75 -5.83 -11.62
CA VAL A 43 -11.01 -4.57 -11.43
C VAL A 43 -11.39 -3.62 -12.58
N GLY A 44 -11.98 -2.48 -12.25
CA GLY A 44 -12.62 -1.51 -13.14
C GLY A 44 -13.68 -0.74 -12.35
N LYS A 45 -14.01 0.51 -12.72
CA LYS A 45 -14.99 1.38 -12.02
C LYS A 45 -16.05 0.53 -11.31
N ILE A 46 -16.05 0.50 -9.99
CA ILE A 46 -17.10 -0.23 -9.30
C ILE A 46 -18.43 0.40 -9.77
N LYS A 47 -19.31 -0.42 -10.36
CA LYS A 47 -20.69 0.01 -10.58
C LYS A 47 -21.19 0.52 -9.23
N THR A 48 -21.58 1.79 -9.15
CA THR A 48 -21.99 2.51 -7.92
C THR A 48 -22.81 1.63 -6.96
N LYS A 49 -23.67 0.77 -7.52
CA LYS A 49 -24.43 -0.30 -6.84
C LYS A 49 -23.61 -1.18 -5.88
N TYR A 50 -22.40 -1.64 -6.21
CA TYR A 50 -21.62 -2.52 -5.32
C TYR A 50 -20.98 -1.77 -4.15
N ARG A 51 -20.52 -0.53 -4.38
CA ARG A 51 -20.02 0.35 -3.32
C ARG A 51 -21.16 0.65 -2.34
N LEU A 52 -22.30 1.07 -2.88
CA LEU A 52 -23.52 1.33 -2.10
C LEU A 52 -23.93 0.08 -1.31
N ARG A 53 -23.93 -1.11 -1.92
CA ARG A 53 -24.22 -2.36 -1.20
C ARG A 53 -23.26 -2.60 -0.03
N ARG A 54 -21.95 -2.44 -0.23
CA ARG A 54 -20.94 -2.65 0.82
C ARG A 54 -21.05 -1.65 1.96
N LEU A 55 -21.36 -0.39 1.65
CA LEU A 55 -21.43 0.69 2.63
C LEU A 55 -22.84 0.94 3.18
N SER A 56 -23.87 0.35 2.60
CA SER A 56 -25.28 0.57 3.01
C SER A 56 -25.54 0.35 4.50
N LYS A 57 -24.83 -0.63 5.09
CA LYS A 57 -24.89 -0.93 6.54
C LYS A 57 -23.71 -0.35 7.33
N ALA A 58 -22.83 0.40 6.67
CA ALA A 58 -21.68 1.04 7.29
C ALA A 58 -22.02 2.43 7.82
N TYR A 59 -22.84 3.19 7.09
CA TYR A 59 -23.21 4.55 7.50
C TYR A 59 -24.15 4.56 8.71
N HIS A 60 -24.01 5.59 9.53
CA HIS A 60 -25.04 5.96 10.51
C HIS A 60 -26.31 6.44 9.78
N SER A 61 -27.47 6.29 10.44
CA SER A 61 -28.73 6.79 9.89
C SER A 61 -28.62 8.28 9.55
N GLY A 62 -29.15 8.69 8.40
CA GLY A 62 -29.09 10.08 7.94
C GLY A 62 -27.73 10.52 7.35
N PHE A 63 -26.76 9.61 7.23
CA PHE A 63 -25.51 9.85 6.49
C PHE A 63 -25.48 9.11 5.15
N THR A 64 -24.94 9.80 4.15
CA THR A 64 -24.65 9.26 2.83
C THR A 64 -23.27 9.73 2.38
N ALA A 65 -22.70 9.08 1.36
CA ALA A 65 -21.44 9.54 0.79
C ALA A 65 -21.56 10.97 0.26
N GLN A 66 -22.69 11.29 -0.39
CA GLN A 66 -23.02 12.60 -0.92
C GLN A 66 -23.02 13.69 0.15
N LYS A 67 -23.63 13.41 1.31
CA LYS A 67 -23.68 14.34 2.44
C LYS A 67 -22.30 14.66 3.01
N VAL A 68 -21.38 13.71 2.99
CA VAL A 68 -20.00 13.94 3.47
C VAL A 68 -19.21 14.73 2.43
N VAL A 69 -19.31 14.39 1.14
CA VAL A 69 -18.55 15.11 0.09
C VAL A 69 -19.10 16.50 -0.22
N SER A 70 -20.35 16.80 0.13
CA SER A 70 -20.93 18.15 0.04
C SER A 70 -20.37 19.11 1.09
N VAL A 71 -19.75 18.60 2.15
CA VAL A 71 -18.99 19.42 3.09
C VAL A 71 -17.65 19.80 2.45
N SER A 72 -17.24 21.05 2.64
CA SER A 72 -15.98 21.57 2.11
C SER A 72 -14.81 20.68 2.54
N LYS A 73 -13.77 20.53 1.68
CA LYS A 73 -12.69 19.54 1.88
C LYS A 73 -12.09 19.60 3.29
N MET A 74 -11.81 20.79 3.80
CA MET A 74 -11.13 20.98 5.09
C MET A 74 -12.05 20.80 6.29
N GLU A 75 -13.37 20.83 6.09
CA GLU A 75 -14.37 20.71 7.15
C GLU A 75 -15.06 19.34 7.16
N ARG A 76 -14.64 18.42 6.28
CA ARG A 76 -15.23 17.08 6.21
C ARG A 76 -15.12 16.38 7.56
N PRO A 77 -16.22 15.77 8.05
CA PRO A 77 -16.23 15.17 9.37
C PRO A 77 -15.32 13.94 9.46
N LEU A 78 -14.93 13.60 10.69
CA LEU A 78 -14.23 12.35 10.97
C LEU A 78 -15.10 11.11 10.65
N PRO A 79 -14.51 9.96 10.30
CA PRO A 79 -15.24 8.76 9.94
C PRO A 79 -16.22 8.28 11.02
N GLU A 80 -15.89 8.46 12.30
CA GLU A 80 -16.73 8.09 13.44
C GLU A 80 -18.08 8.81 13.47
N LEU A 81 -18.16 10.00 12.88
CA LEU A 81 -19.43 10.74 12.81
C LEU A 81 -20.41 10.06 11.86
N TYR A 82 -19.91 9.49 10.76
CA TYR A 82 -20.76 9.00 9.67
C TYR A 82 -20.68 7.50 9.43
N LEU A 83 -19.73 6.76 10.02
CA LEU A 83 -19.58 5.31 9.93
C LEU A 83 -19.67 4.66 11.31
N ASN A 84 -20.34 3.51 11.37
CA ASN A 84 -20.41 2.76 12.61
C ASN A 84 -19.06 2.16 13.02
N LYS A 85 -18.83 2.13 14.33
CA LYS A 85 -17.61 1.60 14.98
C LYS A 85 -17.27 0.16 14.59
N LYS A 86 -18.28 -0.69 14.32
CA LYS A 86 -18.06 -2.09 13.88
C LYS A 86 -17.42 -2.14 12.49
N TYR A 87 -17.84 -1.27 11.58
CA TYR A 87 -17.27 -1.15 10.24
C TYR A 87 -15.82 -0.64 10.31
N ILE A 88 -15.59 0.47 11.02
CA ILE A 88 -14.24 1.07 11.19
C ILE A 88 -13.26 0.02 11.71
N LYS A 89 -13.56 -0.60 12.87
CA LYS A 89 -12.69 -1.64 13.45
C LYS A 89 -12.45 -2.84 12.52
N LYS A 90 -13.46 -3.23 11.73
CA LYS A 90 -13.32 -4.33 10.76
C LYS A 90 -12.42 -3.93 9.58
N HIS A 91 -12.49 -2.69 9.13
CA HIS A 91 -11.62 -2.17 8.08
C HIS A 91 -10.17 -2.13 8.56
N GLU A 92 -9.88 -1.44 9.66
CA GLU A 92 -8.53 -1.29 10.23
C GLU A 92 -7.88 -2.65 10.52
N ARG A 93 -8.64 -3.60 11.09
CA ARG A 93 -8.15 -4.95 11.37
C ARG A 93 -7.69 -5.69 10.12
N GLN A 94 -8.30 -5.45 8.96
CA GLN A 94 -7.85 -6.08 7.72
C GLN A 94 -6.48 -5.56 7.30
N PHE A 95 -6.25 -4.24 7.42
CA PHE A 95 -4.94 -3.65 7.16
C PHE A 95 -3.90 -4.12 8.17
N LYS A 96 -4.23 -4.13 9.47
CA LYS A 96 -3.33 -4.67 10.50
C LYS A 96 -2.92 -6.12 10.23
N ARG A 97 -3.86 -6.97 9.80
CA ARG A 97 -3.59 -8.41 9.55
C ARG A 97 -2.91 -8.70 8.22
N ARG A 98 -3.21 -7.92 7.18
CA ARG A 98 -2.79 -8.24 5.79
C ARG A 98 -1.74 -7.29 5.26
N GLY A 99 -1.46 -6.19 5.95
CA GLY A 99 -0.60 -5.11 5.50
C GLY A 99 -1.26 -4.22 4.44
N ALA A 100 -0.54 -3.16 4.09
CA ALA A 100 -0.93 -2.23 3.04
C ALA A 100 0.14 -2.17 1.94
N ALA A 101 -0.20 -1.52 0.84
CA ALA A 101 0.72 -1.19 -0.22
C ALA A 101 0.30 0.10 -0.91
N PHE A 102 1.24 0.78 -1.56
CA PHE A 102 0.95 1.89 -2.45
C PHE A 102 1.86 1.84 -3.67
N ILE A 103 1.42 2.46 -4.76
CA ILE A 103 2.21 2.63 -5.96
C ILE A 103 2.95 3.96 -5.90
N VAL A 104 4.19 3.96 -6.38
CA VAL A 104 5.06 5.12 -6.53
C VAL A 104 5.52 5.19 -7.97
N ILE A 105 5.59 6.41 -8.49
CA ILE A 105 6.22 6.73 -9.76
C ILE A 105 7.61 7.30 -9.45
N LYS A 106 8.66 6.72 -10.02
CA LYS A 106 10.05 7.08 -9.72
C LYS A 106 10.32 8.57 -9.93
N SER A 107 10.01 9.12 -11.10
CA SER A 107 10.19 10.54 -11.41
C SER A 107 9.42 11.48 -10.46
N TRP A 108 8.26 11.08 -9.93
CA TRP A 108 7.55 11.91 -8.94
C TRP A 108 8.29 12.01 -7.61
N VAL A 109 9.07 10.99 -7.27
CA VAL A 109 9.94 11.00 -6.09
C VAL A 109 11.21 11.78 -6.38
N GLU A 110 11.91 11.48 -7.47
CA GLU A 110 13.25 12.01 -7.71
C GLU A 110 13.25 13.44 -8.28
N SER A 111 12.33 13.72 -9.17
CA SER A 111 12.19 15.04 -9.81
C SER A 111 11.19 15.94 -9.09
N GLY A 112 10.34 15.38 -8.23
CA GLY A 112 9.36 16.15 -7.45
C GLY A 112 9.98 17.06 -6.39
N PRO A 113 9.24 18.04 -5.86
CA PRO A 113 9.77 19.06 -4.95
C PRO A 113 9.79 18.64 -3.47
N PHE A 114 9.33 17.43 -3.13
CA PHE A 114 9.11 17.00 -1.76
C PHE A 114 10.13 15.95 -1.32
N ASP A 115 10.65 16.08 -0.10
CA ASP A 115 11.55 15.10 0.51
C ASP A 115 10.83 13.96 1.25
N SER A 116 9.51 14.06 1.39
CA SER A 116 8.72 13.09 2.15
C SER A 116 7.27 13.05 1.68
N PHE A 117 6.54 11.98 1.98
CA PHE A 117 5.11 11.91 1.67
C PHE A 117 4.30 12.79 2.63
N PRO A 118 3.12 13.31 2.26
CA PRO A 118 2.30 14.02 3.24
C PRO A 118 1.91 13.12 4.43
N PRO A 119 1.70 13.69 5.63
CA PRO A 119 1.05 12.98 6.73
C PRO A 119 -0.26 12.36 6.26
N ARG A 120 -0.67 11.24 6.89
CA ARG A 120 -1.85 10.48 6.47
C ARG A 120 -1.79 10.07 4.98
N LYS A 121 -0.63 9.57 4.53
CA LYS A 121 -0.46 9.07 3.16
C LYS A 121 -1.47 7.94 2.85
N TYR A 122 -2.15 8.05 1.72
CA TYR A 122 -3.03 7.00 1.20
C TYR A 122 -2.29 5.69 0.90
N CYS A 123 -2.93 4.57 1.24
CA CYS A 123 -2.49 3.23 0.94
C CYS A 123 -3.68 2.30 0.66
N MET A 124 -3.41 1.22 -0.05
CA MET A 124 -4.38 0.19 -0.40
C MET A 124 -4.13 -1.09 0.41
N LEU A 125 -5.16 -1.87 0.68
CA LEU A 125 -4.98 -3.20 1.27
C LEU A 125 -4.08 -4.06 0.38
N LYS A 126 -3.05 -4.67 0.97
CA LYS A 126 -2.05 -5.47 0.24
C LYS A 126 -2.67 -6.54 -0.68
N THR A 127 -3.73 -7.21 -0.22
CA THR A 127 -4.40 -8.25 -1.01
C THR A 127 -5.11 -7.70 -2.24
N ASP A 128 -5.62 -6.47 -2.18
CA ASP A 128 -6.26 -5.82 -3.32
C ASP A 128 -5.17 -5.37 -4.31
N MET A 129 -4.09 -4.76 -3.81
CA MET A 129 -2.91 -4.40 -4.61
C MET A 129 -2.34 -5.62 -5.37
N ASN A 130 -2.11 -6.74 -4.68
CA ASN A 130 -1.61 -7.96 -5.29
C ASN A 130 -2.52 -8.47 -6.43
N LYS A 131 -3.84 -8.38 -6.27
CA LYS A 131 -4.81 -8.75 -7.31
C LYS A 131 -4.69 -7.85 -8.54
N ILE A 132 -4.57 -6.54 -8.33
CA ILE A 132 -4.41 -5.54 -9.40
C ILE A 132 -3.13 -5.81 -10.17
N ILE A 133 -1.99 -5.97 -9.50
CA ILE A 133 -0.71 -6.24 -10.16
C ILE A 133 -0.72 -7.56 -10.91
N ARG A 134 -1.34 -8.61 -10.34
CA ARG A 134 -1.51 -9.89 -11.05
C ARG A 134 -2.36 -9.75 -12.31
N LYS A 135 -3.43 -8.95 -12.26
CA LYS A 135 -4.27 -8.69 -13.44
C LYS A 135 -3.50 -7.89 -14.49
N TYR A 136 -2.82 -6.80 -14.08
CA TYR A 136 -1.97 -6.01 -14.97
C TYR A 136 -0.91 -6.87 -15.67
N LYS A 137 -0.18 -7.72 -14.95
CA LYS A 137 0.82 -8.63 -15.56
C LYS A 137 0.24 -9.64 -16.56
N ARG A 138 -1.07 -9.85 -16.57
CA ARG A 138 -1.73 -10.75 -17.52
C ARG A 138 -2.28 -10.00 -18.73
N THR A 139 -2.70 -8.76 -18.54
CA THR A 139 -3.40 -7.97 -19.57
C THR A 139 -2.52 -6.89 -20.20
N GLU A 140 -1.48 -6.44 -19.50
CA GLU A 140 -0.61 -5.30 -19.83
C GLU A 140 -1.33 -3.94 -19.93
N GLU A 141 -2.64 -3.93 -19.71
CA GLU A 141 -3.48 -2.75 -19.60
C GLU A 141 -3.25 -1.92 -18.33
N LEU A 142 -2.56 -0.77 -18.44
CA LEU A 142 -2.38 0.19 -17.33
C LEU A 142 -3.68 0.70 -16.74
N THR A 143 -4.75 0.72 -17.53
CA THR A 143 -6.10 1.11 -17.09
C THR A 143 -6.60 0.24 -15.94
N VAL A 144 -6.08 -0.98 -15.77
CA VAL A 144 -6.36 -1.83 -14.60
C VAL A 144 -5.87 -1.19 -13.30
N ILE A 145 -4.66 -0.62 -13.32
CA ILE A 145 -4.07 0.06 -12.17
C ILE A 145 -4.77 1.41 -11.95
N GLU A 146 -4.95 2.20 -13.01
CA GLU A 146 -5.57 3.52 -12.94
C GLU A 146 -6.97 3.46 -12.35
N ASN A 147 -7.82 2.56 -12.86
CA ASN A 147 -9.17 2.39 -12.34
C ASN A 147 -9.19 1.97 -10.87
N ALA A 148 -8.23 1.13 -10.44
CA ALA A 148 -8.18 0.66 -9.07
C ALA A 148 -7.73 1.75 -8.08
N LEU A 149 -6.79 2.61 -8.49
CA LEU A 149 -6.31 3.76 -7.72
C LEU A 149 -7.26 4.97 -7.80
N GLY A 150 -8.15 5.01 -8.80
CA GLY A 150 -9.00 6.15 -9.07
C GLY A 150 -8.29 7.28 -9.81
N TYR A 151 -7.34 6.93 -10.68
CA TYR A 151 -6.77 7.85 -11.66
C TYR A 151 -7.62 7.90 -12.93
N SER A 152 -7.50 9.00 -13.67
CA SER A 152 -8.02 9.10 -15.02
C SER A 152 -7.28 8.14 -15.95
N SER A 153 -7.96 7.71 -17.01
CA SER A 153 -7.35 6.83 -18.02
C SER A 153 -6.15 7.54 -18.67
N GLY A 154 -5.02 6.84 -18.80
CA GLY A 154 -3.79 7.35 -19.42
C GLY A 154 -2.88 8.16 -18.49
N THR A 155 -3.28 8.44 -17.24
CA THR A 155 -2.43 9.11 -16.24
C THR A 155 -1.09 8.41 -16.02
N LEU A 156 -1.06 7.07 -16.06
CA LEU A 156 0.15 6.28 -15.82
C LEU A 156 0.92 5.95 -17.09
N LYS A 157 0.37 6.23 -18.28
CA LYS A 157 1.01 5.85 -19.56
C LYS A 157 2.41 6.44 -19.74
N PRO A 158 2.68 7.73 -19.44
CA PRO A 158 4.03 8.29 -19.55
C PRO A 158 5.06 7.66 -18.62
N PHE A 159 4.61 6.91 -17.60
CA PHE A 159 5.42 6.45 -16.48
C PHE A 159 5.48 4.93 -16.38
N GLU A 160 5.07 4.20 -17.42
CA GLU A 160 4.88 2.75 -17.37
C GLU A 160 6.13 1.98 -16.89
N ASN A 161 7.33 2.49 -17.22
CA ASN A 161 8.62 1.89 -16.86
C ASN A 161 9.18 2.37 -15.50
N GLU A 162 8.41 3.19 -14.79
CA GLU A 162 8.79 3.88 -13.55
C GLU A 162 7.91 3.52 -12.35
N LEU A 163 7.03 2.53 -12.51
CA LEU A 163 6.07 2.15 -11.48
C LEU A 163 6.67 1.16 -10.48
N PHE A 164 6.52 1.45 -9.19
CA PHE A 164 6.94 0.59 -8.08
C PHE A 164 5.78 0.36 -7.12
N VAL A 165 5.64 -0.85 -6.60
CA VAL A 165 4.80 -1.13 -5.44
C VAL A 165 5.67 -1.19 -4.20
N PHE A 166 5.33 -0.40 -3.20
CA PHE A 166 5.90 -0.48 -1.86
C PHE A 166 4.89 -1.09 -0.90
N TYR A 167 5.36 -1.96 -0.01
CA TYR A 167 4.55 -2.68 0.97
C TYR A 167 4.84 -2.16 2.37
N ILE A 168 3.78 -1.92 3.14
CA ILE A 168 3.85 -1.40 4.51
C ILE A 168 3.65 -2.52 5.52
N ASN A 169 4.59 -2.59 6.47
CA ASN A 169 4.45 -3.43 7.66
C ASN A 169 3.63 -2.70 8.73
N TRP A 170 2.72 -3.44 9.37
CA TRP A 170 1.86 -2.96 10.46
C TRP A 170 2.63 -2.68 11.76
N GLU A 171 3.88 -3.10 11.89
CA GLU A 171 4.69 -2.87 13.09
C GLU A 171 4.92 -1.39 13.36
N LYS A 172 5.28 -0.61 12.32
CA LYS A 172 5.59 0.83 12.44
C LYS A 172 4.37 1.74 12.26
N TYR A 173 3.31 1.23 11.64
CA TYR A 173 2.17 2.05 11.21
C TYR A 173 0.84 1.52 11.72
N ASN A 174 -0.03 2.45 12.12
CA ASN A 174 -1.48 2.24 12.19
C ASN A 174 -2.12 2.60 10.85
N PHE A 175 -3.34 2.13 10.65
CA PHE A 175 -4.13 2.37 9.46
C PHE A 175 -5.49 2.89 9.86
N GLU A 176 -5.92 3.98 9.27
CA GLU A 176 -7.22 4.60 9.53
C GLU A 176 -8.00 4.77 8.23
N ILE A 177 -9.32 4.85 8.33
CA ILE A 177 -10.16 5.25 7.19
C ILE A 177 -9.87 6.73 6.89
N PRO A 178 -9.58 7.10 5.63
CA PRO A 178 -9.44 8.50 5.25
C PRO A 178 -10.73 9.29 5.53
N ASN A 179 -10.59 10.53 5.95
CA ASN A 179 -11.72 11.44 6.18
C ASN A 179 -11.93 12.42 5.01
N GLY A 180 -10.99 12.47 4.06
CA GLY A 180 -11.09 13.27 2.85
C GLY A 180 -10.55 14.69 3.03
N THR A 181 -9.95 15.03 4.17
CA THR A 181 -9.22 16.29 4.38
C THR A 181 -7.76 16.17 3.92
N GLU A 182 -7.27 14.96 3.64
CA GLU A 182 -5.87 14.71 3.31
C GLU A 182 -5.44 15.37 1.98
N VAL A 183 -4.15 15.70 1.85
CA VAL A 183 -3.58 16.40 0.67
C VAL A 183 -3.97 15.73 -0.65
N GLY A 184 -3.95 14.38 -0.70
CA GLY A 184 -4.31 13.60 -1.89
C GLY A 184 -5.80 13.44 -2.21
N ALA A 185 -6.71 13.90 -1.34
CA ALA A 185 -8.14 13.80 -1.61
C ALA A 185 -8.54 14.77 -2.74
N ASN A 186 -9.08 14.22 -3.83
CA ASN A 186 -9.51 14.94 -5.03
C ASN A 186 -11.03 14.77 -5.28
N SER A 187 -11.54 15.19 -6.44
CA SER A 187 -12.97 15.08 -6.80
C SER A 187 -13.49 13.64 -6.94
N LEU A 188 -12.58 12.66 -7.08
CA LEU A 188 -12.91 11.23 -7.16
C LEU A 188 -12.85 10.55 -5.79
N TRP A 189 -12.35 11.23 -4.75
CA TRP A 189 -12.36 10.70 -3.39
C TRP A 189 -13.78 10.45 -2.91
N GLN A 190 -13.97 9.36 -2.16
CA GLN A 190 -15.27 8.97 -1.64
C GLN A 190 -15.15 8.42 -0.20
N PRO A 191 -16.04 8.83 0.71
CA PRO A 191 -16.03 8.39 2.12
C PRO A 191 -16.31 6.90 2.28
N GLY A 192 -15.71 6.27 3.31
CA GLY A 192 -15.95 4.86 3.65
C GLY A 192 -14.77 3.92 3.40
N GLY A 193 -13.57 4.44 3.11
CA GLY A 193 -12.33 3.64 3.04
C GLY A 193 -12.26 2.70 1.84
N LEU A 194 -12.76 3.16 0.69
CA LEU A 194 -12.72 2.46 -0.59
C LEU A 194 -12.35 3.45 -1.70
N THR A 195 -11.45 3.06 -2.59
CA THR A 195 -11.17 3.82 -3.82
C THR A 195 -12.41 3.89 -4.72
N SER A 196 -12.40 4.73 -5.77
CA SER A 196 -13.47 4.74 -6.79
C SER A 196 -13.53 3.42 -7.58
N GLY A 197 -12.40 2.73 -7.72
CA GLY A 197 -12.29 1.34 -8.19
C GLY A 197 -12.67 0.29 -7.14
N GLY A 198 -13.07 0.71 -5.94
CA GLY A 198 -13.65 -0.13 -4.89
C GLY A 198 -12.70 -1.04 -4.14
N CYS A 199 -11.40 -0.78 -4.26
CA CYS A 199 -10.38 -1.43 -3.45
C CYS A 199 -10.34 -0.79 -2.07
N LYS A 200 -9.98 -1.55 -1.02
CA LYS A 200 -9.90 -0.96 0.32
C LYS A 200 -8.76 0.03 0.40
N GLU A 201 -9.08 1.19 0.96
CA GLU A 201 -8.19 2.34 1.08
C GLU A 201 -8.12 2.76 2.55
N ALA A 202 -6.91 3.09 2.99
CA ALA A 202 -6.61 3.60 4.31
C ALA A 202 -5.56 4.71 4.20
N VAL A 203 -5.32 5.42 5.30
CA VAL A 203 -4.17 6.31 5.47
C VAL A 203 -3.20 5.74 6.48
N LEU A 204 -1.91 5.99 6.26
CA LEU A 204 -0.82 5.58 7.12
C LEU A 204 -0.64 6.57 8.26
N ILE A 205 -0.60 6.06 9.50
CA ILE A 205 -0.28 6.83 10.70
C ILE A 205 0.96 6.21 11.34
N ASN A 206 2.05 6.96 11.42
CA ASN A 206 3.24 6.50 12.13
C ASN A 206 2.90 6.38 13.63
N LYS A 207 3.21 5.23 14.23
CA LYS A 207 2.87 4.94 15.64
C LYS A 207 3.68 5.75 16.64
N ALA A 208 4.95 6.00 16.33
CA ALA A 208 5.84 6.75 17.20
C ALA A 208 5.60 8.25 17.04
N GLU A 209 5.40 8.69 15.80
CA GLU A 209 5.28 10.11 15.46
C GLU A 209 4.16 10.35 14.45
N PRO A 210 2.90 10.50 14.88
CA PRO A 210 1.75 10.60 13.97
C PRO A 210 1.81 11.77 12.97
N ALA A 211 2.55 12.82 13.29
CA ALA A 211 2.80 13.96 12.41
C ALA A 211 3.89 13.70 11.34
N GLN A 212 4.73 12.68 11.55
CA GLN A 212 5.75 12.28 10.60
C GLN A 212 5.26 11.25 9.59
N THR A 213 6.03 11.12 8.53
CA THR A 213 5.74 10.30 7.35
C THR A 213 7.01 9.56 6.91
N ILE A 214 6.94 8.85 5.79
CA ILE A 214 8.12 8.23 5.17
C ILE A 214 8.90 9.32 4.43
N ILE A 215 10.13 9.56 4.88
CA ILE A 215 11.10 10.48 4.27
C ILE A 215 11.89 9.72 3.21
N TYR A 216 12.08 10.33 2.05
CA TYR A 216 12.81 9.74 0.93
C TYR A 216 13.84 10.67 0.29
N ASN A 217 13.91 11.95 0.69
CA ASN A 217 14.92 12.94 0.26
C ASN A 217 15.14 12.91 -1.25
N ARG A 218 14.03 12.87 -2.00
CA ARG A 218 14.00 12.82 -3.46
C ARG A 218 14.85 11.71 -4.09
N GLN A 219 14.96 10.56 -3.44
CA GLN A 219 15.66 9.39 -3.97
C GLN A 219 14.82 8.13 -3.77
N ILE A 220 14.57 7.39 -4.86
CA ILE A 220 13.78 6.15 -4.78
C ILE A 220 14.48 5.09 -3.92
N SER A 221 15.82 5.10 -3.91
CA SER A 221 16.66 4.21 -3.10
C SER A 221 16.36 4.34 -1.61
N ASN A 222 16.06 5.54 -1.12
CA ASN A 222 15.70 5.75 0.28
C ASN A 222 14.38 5.05 0.62
N LEU A 223 13.39 5.04 -0.27
CA LEU A 223 12.18 4.24 -0.09
C LEU A 223 12.48 2.74 -0.14
N GLN A 224 13.33 2.31 -1.07
CA GLN A 224 13.71 0.91 -1.26
C GLN A 224 14.45 0.32 -0.04
N ASN A 225 15.26 1.13 0.63
CA ASN A 225 15.99 0.75 1.84
C ASN A 225 15.07 0.67 3.07
N GLN A 226 13.98 1.44 3.10
CA GLN A 226 13.06 1.50 4.24
C GLN A 226 11.92 0.49 4.14
N LEU A 227 11.51 0.14 2.92
CA LEU A 227 10.27 -0.59 2.66
C LEU A 227 10.52 -1.72 1.66
N ARG A 228 9.87 -2.85 1.90
CA ARG A 228 9.79 -3.91 0.90
C ARG A 228 9.13 -3.37 -0.36
N TRP A 229 9.72 -3.66 -1.52
CA TRP A 229 9.23 -3.13 -2.80
C TRP A 229 9.29 -4.16 -3.92
N ARG A 230 8.62 -3.86 -5.02
CA ARG A 230 8.72 -4.56 -6.31
C ARG A 230 8.55 -3.56 -7.44
N LYS A 231 9.37 -3.64 -8.48
CA LYS A 231 9.12 -2.90 -9.73
C LYS A 231 7.91 -3.53 -10.45
N ILE A 232 7.05 -2.68 -10.99
CA ILE A 232 5.96 -3.08 -11.88
C ILE A 232 6.53 -2.99 -13.29
N ASN A 233 6.77 -4.13 -13.90
CA ASN A 233 7.11 -4.23 -15.31
C ASN A 233 5.94 -4.91 -16.03
N SER A 234 5.77 -4.62 -17.32
CA SER A 234 5.10 -5.53 -18.25
C SER A 234 5.82 -6.88 -18.25
N LYS A 235 5.20 -7.92 -18.83
CA LYS A 235 5.95 -9.15 -19.06
C LYS A 235 7.05 -8.95 -20.08
#